data_AF-A0A926AMP2-F1
#
_entry.id   AF-A0A926AMP2-F1
#
_cell.length_a   1.000
_cell.length_b   1.000
_cell.length_c   1.000
_cell.angle_alpha   90.00
_cell.angle_beta   90.00
_cell.angle_gamma   90.00
#
_symmetry.space_group_name_H-M   'P 1'
#
loop_
_entity.id
_entity.type
_entity.pdbx_description
1 polymer ?
#
loop_
_entity_poly.entity_id
_entity_poly.type
_entity_poly.pdbx_seq_one_letter_code
_entity_poly.pdbx_strand_id
1 'polypeptide(L)'
;MMNRKKIIASILSIFSICFSLAAQNLSENAQISLITIAPGDELYSGFGHSALHVYDPNTGMDKSYNYGTFDFRAKGFYVKFVRGQLDYMLSVGELGRELIYWGEAENRQVTQQILNLSAEQKNRLYQFLEKNALPENKFYRYDFFYDNCSTRIRDALQKTIGESLKFNPTTDKEKSFRDLTDEYLLPTKKWEDLGIDVALGLRTDKIATPYEYMFLPDY
;
A
#
# COMPACT_ATOMS: atom_id res chain seq x y z
N MET A 1 -28.71 32.25 55.95
CA MET A 1 -29.29 31.37 54.92
C MET A 1 -29.18 32.09 53.58
N MET A 2 -28.12 31.83 52.82
CA MET A 2 -27.80 32.56 51.58
C MET A 2 -27.73 31.58 50.41
N ASN A 3 -28.50 31.89 49.37
CA ASN A 3 -29.09 30.93 48.44
C ASN A 3 -28.20 30.69 47.20
N ARG A 4 -28.24 29.46 46.70
CA ARG A 4 -27.40 28.87 45.64
C ARG A 4 -27.62 29.51 44.26
N LYS A 5 -27.05 30.68 43.97
CA LYS A 5 -26.96 31.23 42.60
C LYS A 5 -25.72 32.12 42.46
N LYS A 6 -24.54 31.52 42.32
CA LYS A 6 -23.28 32.14 41.83
C LYS A 6 -22.09 31.15 41.86
N ILE A 7 -22.31 29.92 41.40
CA ILE A 7 -21.21 28.99 41.06
C ILE A 7 -21.42 28.57 39.59
N ILE A 8 -21.49 29.58 38.72
CA ILE A 8 -21.48 29.40 37.26
C ILE A 8 -20.62 30.56 36.74
N ALA A 9 -19.31 30.48 36.98
CA ALA A 9 -18.30 31.29 36.30
C ALA A 9 -16.94 31.02 36.98
N SER A 10 -16.37 29.85 36.73
CA SER A 10 -14.92 29.57 36.76
C SER A 10 -14.75 28.06 36.67
N ILE A 11 -13.81 27.60 35.85
CA ILE A 11 -13.56 26.19 35.48
C ILE A 11 -14.44 25.67 34.34
N LEU A 12 -14.60 26.46 33.28
CA LEU A 12 -14.79 25.91 31.94
C LEU A 12 -13.76 26.52 30.97
N SER A 13 -12.51 26.63 31.43
CA SER A 13 -11.36 26.81 30.56
C SER A 13 -10.90 25.42 30.12
N ILE A 14 -11.75 24.71 29.37
CA ILE A 14 -11.27 23.63 28.53
C ILE A 14 -10.46 24.35 27.46
N PHE A 15 -9.16 24.46 27.72
CA PHE A 15 -8.19 24.82 26.73
C PHE A 15 -8.29 23.72 25.67
N SER A 16 -9.10 23.96 24.65
CA SER A 16 -9.00 23.23 23.39
C SER A 16 -7.61 23.52 22.85
N ILE A 17 -6.63 22.76 23.32
CA ILE A 17 -5.39 22.59 22.60
C ILE A 17 -5.81 21.80 21.36
N CYS A 18 -6.26 22.53 20.34
CA CYS A 18 -6.15 22.07 18.97
C CYS A 18 -4.64 21.97 18.74
N PHE A 19 -4.04 20.83 19.12
CA PHE A 19 -2.87 20.35 18.43
C PHE A 19 -3.36 20.13 17.00
N SER A 20 -3.21 21.16 16.17
CA SER A 20 -2.98 20.92 14.76
C SER A 20 -1.81 19.94 14.74
N LEU A 21 -2.11 18.67 14.49
CA LEU A 21 -1.15 17.68 14.03
C LEU A 21 -0.66 18.19 12.67
N ALA A 22 0.15 19.25 12.69
CA ALA A 22 1.03 19.53 11.59
C ALA A 22 1.90 18.28 11.50
N ALA A 23 1.72 17.52 10.42
CA ALA A 23 2.52 16.34 10.16
C ALA A 23 3.99 16.73 10.35
N GLN A 24 4.67 16.06 11.27
CA GLN A 24 6.06 16.34 11.59
C GLN A 24 6.89 16.22 10.32
N ASN A 25 7.73 17.21 10.02
CA ASN A 25 8.65 17.05 8.90
C ASN A 25 9.71 16.00 9.25
N LEU A 26 10.02 15.15 8.28
CA LEU A 26 11.11 14.20 8.33
C LEU A 26 12.46 14.93 8.43
N SER A 27 13.39 14.35 9.16
CA SER A 27 14.76 14.84 9.24
C SER A 27 15.51 14.67 7.91
N GLU A 28 16.67 15.32 7.78
CA GLU A 28 17.54 15.17 6.60
C GLU A 28 18.04 13.73 6.41
N ASN A 29 18.19 12.98 7.51
CA ASN A 29 18.65 11.60 7.51
C ASN A 29 17.53 10.59 7.26
N ALA A 30 16.28 11.04 7.15
CA ALA A 30 15.17 10.15 6.88
C ALA A 30 15.31 9.48 5.51
N GLN A 31 14.86 8.24 5.41
CA GLN A 31 14.85 7.44 4.20
C GLN A 31 13.43 6.98 3.92
N ILE A 32 13.06 6.98 2.63
CA ILE A 32 11.87 6.30 2.16
C ILE A 32 12.30 5.22 1.19
N SER A 33 11.82 4.00 1.39
CA SER A 33 12.16 2.87 0.55
C SER A 33 10.91 2.14 0.05
N LEU A 34 11.01 1.62 -1.18
CA LEU A 34 10.07 0.67 -1.74
C LEU A 34 10.49 -0.73 -1.28
N ILE A 35 9.57 -1.43 -0.64
CA ILE A 35 9.73 -2.84 -0.26
C ILE A 35 8.97 -3.66 -1.29
N THR A 36 9.65 -4.60 -1.94
CA THR A 36 9.04 -5.53 -2.88
C THR A 36 9.21 -6.96 -2.35
N ILE A 37 8.09 -7.67 -2.26
CA ILE A 37 8.02 -9.03 -1.74
C ILE A 37 7.70 -9.95 -2.92
N ALA A 38 8.57 -10.94 -3.15
CA ALA A 38 8.43 -11.92 -4.22
C ALA A 38 7.11 -12.73 -4.12
N PRO A 39 6.64 -13.35 -5.20
CA PRO A 39 5.48 -14.24 -5.19
C PRO A 39 5.50 -15.29 -4.07
N GLY A 40 4.32 -15.57 -3.49
CA GLY A 40 4.11 -16.61 -2.49
C GLY A 40 3.31 -17.81 -3.02
N ASP A 41 3.11 -18.80 -2.16
CA ASP A 41 2.41 -20.05 -2.51
C ASP A 41 0.89 -19.91 -2.53
N GLU A 42 0.35 -19.04 -1.70
CA GLU A 42 -1.09 -18.80 -1.60
C GLU A 42 -1.59 -17.92 -2.76
N LEU A 43 -2.82 -18.14 -3.21
CA LEU A 43 -3.41 -17.39 -4.33
C LEU A 43 -3.38 -15.86 -4.10
N TYR A 44 -3.61 -15.41 -2.87
CA TYR A 44 -3.62 -13.98 -2.54
C TYR A 44 -2.21 -13.34 -2.54
N SER A 45 -1.15 -14.14 -2.51
CA SER A 45 0.25 -13.69 -2.53
C SER A 45 1.00 -14.11 -3.80
N GLY A 46 0.34 -14.83 -4.72
CA GLY A 46 0.92 -15.41 -5.93
C GLY A 46 1.49 -14.40 -6.94
N PHE A 47 1.18 -13.11 -6.80
CA PHE A 47 1.70 -12.04 -7.65
C PHE A 47 2.74 -11.16 -6.94
N GLY A 48 3.10 -11.50 -5.70
CA GLY A 48 3.97 -10.68 -4.87
C GLY A 48 3.21 -9.62 -4.07
N HIS A 49 3.95 -8.70 -3.45
CA HIS A 49 3.38 -7.56 -2.71
C HIS A 49 4.36 -6.38 -2.66
N SER A 50 3.85 -5.18 -2.36
CA SER A 50 4.68 -3.99 -2.14
C SER A 50 4.24 -3.19 -0.92
N ALA A 51 5.20 -2.55 -0.26
CA ALA A 51 4.98 -1.59 0.82
C ALA A 51 5.94 -0.39 0.68
N LEU A 52 5.57 0.76 1.25
CA LEU A 52 6.48 1.89 1.41
C LEU A 52 6.95 1.98 2.84
N HIS A 53 8.27 2.04 3.05
CA HIS A 53 8.85 2.15 4.37
C HIS A 53 9.45 3.54 4.57
N VAL A 54 9.04 4.22 5.64
CA VAL A 54 9.57 5.50 6.09
C VAL A 54 10.35 5.29 7.37
N TYR A 55 11.65 5.58 7.33
CA TYR A 55 12.57 5.46 8.45
C TYR A 55 13.20 6.82 8.74
N ASP A 56 13.20 7.25 10.00
CA ASP A 56 13.88 8.47 10.43
C ASP A 56 14.65 8.22 11.74
N PRO A 57 15.99 8.09 11.69
CA PRO A 57 16.79 7.76 12.87
C PRO A 57 16.81 8.90 13.91
N ASN A 58 16.56 10.14 13.51
CA ASN A 58 16.55 11.27 14.43
C ASN A 58 15.31 11.30 15.32
N THR A 59 14.21 10.73 14.86
CA THR A 59 12.93 10.66 15.59
C THR A 59 12.62 9.24 16.08
N GLY A 60 13.38 8.24 15.63
CA GLY A 60 13.11 6.83 15.86
C GLY A 60 11.92 6.30 15.05
N MET A 61 11.52 6.99 13.97
CA MET A 61 10.40 6.58 13.15
C MET A 61 10.75 5.32 12.34
N ASP A 62 9.90 4.32 12.44
CA ASP A 62 9.91 3.11 11.61
C ASP A 62 8.46 2.79 11.24
N LYS A 63 8.04 3.24 10.05
CA LYS A 63 6.67 3.08 9.56
C LYS A 63 6.67 2.41 8.20
N SER A 64 6.14 1.20 8.14
CA SER A 64 5.80 0.51 6.90
C SER A 64 4.32 0.73 6.56
N TYR A 65 4.05 1.26 5.37
CA TYR A 65 2.74 1.56 4.83
C TYR A 65 2.35 0.47 3.86
N ASN A 66 1.44 -0.39 4.30
CA ASN A 66 1.07 -1.62 3.64
C ASN A 66 -0.37 -1.55 3.10
N TYR A 67 -0.49 -1.34 1.79
CA TYR A 67 -1.77 -1.32 1.06
C TYR A 67 -2.29 -2.73 0.73
N GLY A 68 -1.84 -3.79 1.42
CA GLY A 68 -2.25 -5.17 1.13
C GLY A 68 -3.12 -5.80 2.21
N THR A 69 -3.63 -5.02 3.17
CA THR A 69 -4.30 -5.59 4.34
C THR A 69 -5.80 -5.75 4.10
N PHE A 70 -6.36 -6.91 4.42
CA PHE A 70 -7.78 -7.21 4.28
C PHE A 70 -8.25 -8.23 5.33
N ASP A 71 -9.57 -8.41 5.49
CA ASP A 71 -10.12 -9.41 6.41
C ASP A 71 -10.22 -10.78 5.73
N PHE A 72 -9.25 -11.65 6.01
CA PHE A 72 -9.21 -13.05 5.55
C PHE A 72 -10.42 -13.88 6.02
N ARG A 73 -11.13 -13.44 7.06
CA ARG A 73 -12.30 -14.17 7.61
C ARG A 73 -13.59 -13.81 6.89
N ALA A 74 -13.54 -12.95 5.88
CA ALA A 74 -14.70 -12.63 5.07
C ALA A 74 -15.29 -13.90 4.43
N LYS A 75 -16.57 -14.17 4.71
CA LYS A 75 -17.29 -15.29 4.09
C LYS A 75 -17.19 -15.19 2.56
N GLY A 76 -16.72 -16.27 1.91
CA GLY A 76 -16.52 -16.32 0.46
C GLY A 76 -15.27 -15.56 -0.02
N PHE A 77 -14.23 -15.48 0.81
CA PHE A 77 -12.98 -14.75 0.56
C PHE A 77 -12.48 -14.85 -0.89
N TYR A 78 -12.16 -16.05 -1.38
CA TYR A 78 -11.62 -16.22 -2.74
C TYR A 78 -12.60 -15.76 -3.83
N VAL A 79 -13.90 -15.99 -3.67
CA VAL A 79 -14.90 -15.50 -4.62
C VAL A 79 -14.95 -13.97 -4.64
N LYS A 80 -14.83 -13.33 -3.47
CA LYS A 80 -14.79 -11.86 -3.37
C LYS A 80 -13.46 -11.30 -3.88
N PHE A 81 -12.34 -11.96 -3.60
CA PHE A 81 -11.01 -11.60 -4.06
C PHE A 81 -10.96 -11.55 -5.58
N VAL A 82 -11.34 -12.66 -6.23
CA VAL A 82 -11.30 -12.74 -7.69
C VAL A 82 -12.35 -11.83 -8.35
N ARG A 83 -13.44 -11.47 -7.66
CA ARG A 83 -14.42 -10.49 -8.15
C ARG A 83 -14.09 -9.02 -7.83
N GLY A 84 -12.96 -8.74 -7.15
CA GLY A 84 -12.63 -7.36 -6.73
C GLY A 84 -13.63 -6.76 -5.73
N GLN A 85 -14.20 -7.58 -4.85
CA GLN A 85 -15.26 -7.19 -3.90
C GLN A 85 -14.79 -7.11 -2.45
N LEU A 86 -13.49 -7.27 -2.20
CA LEU A 86 -12.91 -7.13 -0.88
C LEU A 86 -12.61 -5.65 -0.61
N ASP A 87 -12.95 -5.22 0.60
CA ASP A 87 -12.50 -3.94 1.11
C ASP A 87 -11.09 -4.13 1.68
N TYR A 88 -10.12 -3.51 1.01
CA TYR A 88 -8.74 -3.47 1.44
C TYR A 88 -8.52 -2.24 2.31
N MET A 89 -7.47 -2.28 3.12
CA MET A 89 -7.05 -1.14 3.89
C MET A 89 -5.54 -0.96 3.87
N LEU A 90 -5.13 0.30 3.95
CA LEU A 90 -3.80 0.67 4.37
C LEU A 90 -3.65 0.34 5.86
N SER A 91 -2.65 -0.49 6.17
CA SER A 91 -2.15 -0.66 7.54
C SER A 91 -0.79 0.01 7.70
N VAL A 92 -0.48 0.43 8.92
CA VAL A 92 0.82 1.02 9.28
C VAL A 92 1.42 0.17 10.39
N GLY A 93 2.61 -0.39 10.14
CA GLY A 93 3.34 -1.24 11.05
C GLY A 93 4.82 -0.91 11.12
N GLU A 94 5.59 -1.71 11.84
CA GLU A 94 7.06 -1.65 11.88
C GLU A 94 7.61 -2.62 10.82
N LEU A 95 8.59 -2.18 10.02
CA LEU A 95 9.11 -3.02 8.93
C LEU A 95 9.69 -4.34 9.46
N GLY A 96 10.37 -4.32 10.60
CA GLY A 96 10.96 -5.52 11.20
C GLY A 96 9.95 -6.65 11.45
N ARG A 97 8.71 -6.32 11.84
CA ARG A 97 7.67 -7.34 12.05
C ARG A 97 7.15 -7.91 10.73
N GLU A 98 7.02 -7.06 9.71
CA GLU A 98 6.59 -7.52 8.39
C GLU A 98 7.67 -8.38 7.70
N LEU A 99 8.95 -8.08 7.91
CA LEU A 99 10.05 -8.90 7.41
C LEU A 99 10.07 -10.31 8.02
N ILE A 100 9.77 -10.44 9.32
CA ILE A 100 9.62 -11.77 9.95
C ILE A 100 8.47 -12.53 9.28
N TYR A 101 7.34 -11.87 9.04
CA TYR A 101 6.19 -12.50 8.39
C TYR A 101 6.48 -12.92 6.94
N TRP A 102 6.90 -11.99 6.08
CA TRP A 102 7.14 -12.27 4.66
C TRP A 102 8.38 -13.12 4.42
N GLY A 103 9.48 -12.81 5.10
CA GLY A 103 10.78 -13.43 4.88
C GLY A 103 10.94 -14.77 5.59
N GLU A 104 10.55 -14.86 6.87
CA GLU A 104 10.78 -16.08 7.66
C GLU A 104 9.56 -17.01 7.64
N ALA A 105 8.36 -16.49 7.88
CA ALA A 105 7.16 -17.33 7.97
C ALA A 105 6.63 -17.77 6.60
N GLU A 106 6.62 -16.87 5.61
CA GLU A 106 6.21 -17.20 4.24
C GLU A 106 7.38 -17.66 3.34
N ASN A 107 8.64 -17.55 3.80
CA ASN A 107 9.85 -17.90 3.03
C ASN A 107 9.94 -17.20 1.66
N ARG A 108 9.55 -15.91 1.60
CA ARG A 108 9.57 -15.10 0.38
C ARG A 108 10.77 -14.18 0.35
N GLN A 109 11.36 -14.00 -0.84
CA GLN A 109 12.41 -13.00 -1.02
C GLN A 109 11.82 -11.59 -0.82
N VAL A 110 12.47 -10.77 0.00
CA VAL A 110 12.13 -9.36 0.19
C VAL A 110 13.29 -8.50 -0.28
N THR A 111 13.01 -7.51 -1.12
CA THR A 111 13.98 -6.51 -1.57
C THR A 111 13.59 -5.13 -1.08
N GLN A 112 14.60 -4.31 -0.78
CA GLN A 112 14.42 -2.94 -0.34
C GLN A 112 15.17 -1.99 -1.29
N GLN A 113 14.45 -1.06 -1.88
CA GLN A 113 15.01 -0.01 -2.74
C GLN A 113 14.85 1.35 -2.04
N ILE A 114 15.96 1.93 -1.59
CA ILE A 114 15.95 3.30 -1.05
C ILE A 114 15.72 4.28 -2.21
N LEU A 115 14.67 5.09 -2.10
CA LEU A 115 14.30 6.05 -3.13
C LEU A 115 15.18 7.30 -3.02
N ASN A 116 15.74 7.72 -4.16
CA ASN A 116 16.55 8.94 -4.24
C ASN A 116 15.64 10.19 -4.30
N LEU A 117 15.12 10.60 -3.14
CA LEU A 117 14.19 11.71 -2.99
C LEU A 117 14.84 12.91 -2.30
N SER A 118 14.49 14.12 -2.73
CA SER A 118 14.82 15.35 -1.99
C SER A 118 14.07 15.40 -0.65
N ALA A 119 14.55 16.22 0.29
CA ALA A 119 13.87 16.42 1.58
C ALA A 119 12.40 16.87 1.41
N GLU A 120 12.12 17.72 0.41
CA GLU A 120 10.77 18.15 0.08
C GLU A 120 9.90 16.99 -0.44
N GLN A 121 10.43 16.18 -1.36
CA GLN A 121 9.73 15.01 -1.90
C GLN A 121 9.44 13.98 -0.80
N LYS A 122 10.41 13.70 0.08
CA LYS A 122 10.22 12.82 1.25
C LYS A 122 9.07 13.31 2.12
N ASN A 123 9.04 14.60 2.45
CA ASN A 123 8.00 15.19 3.28
C ASN A 123 6.63 15.15 2.60
N ARG A 124 6.52 15.48 1.30
CA ARG A 124 5.26 15.38 0.56
C ARG A 124 4.72 13.95 0.54
N LEU A 125 5.59 12.97 0.28
CA LEU A 125 5.20 11.57 0.27
C LEU A 125 4.77 11.09 1.66
N TYR A 126 5.55 11.40 2.70
CA TYR A 126 5.19 11.06 4.08
C TYR A 126 3.84 11.66 4.50
N GLN A 127 3.61 12.95 4.23
CA GLN A 127 2.32 13.60 4.52
C GLN A 127 1.15 12.98 3.76
N PHE A 128 1.37 12.60 2.50
CA PHE A 128 0.36 11.87 1.73
C PHE A 128 0.03 10.53 2.38
N LEU A 129 1.04 9.77 2.78
CA LEU A 129 0.87 8.46 3.43
C LEU A 129 0.14 8.58 4.77
N GLU A 130 0.52 9.54 5.62
CA GLU A 130 -0.16 9.78 6.90
C GLU A 130 -1.62 10.18 6.71
N LYS A 131 -1.92 10.99 5.68
CA LYS A 131 -3.30 11.33 5.32
C LYS A 131 -4.08 10.09 4.88
N ASN A 132 -3.49 9.20 4.09
CA ASN A 132 -4.13 7.96 3.66
C ASN A 132 -4.35 7.02 4.86
N ALA A 133 -3.48 7.05 5.87
CA ALA A 133 -3.59 6.21 7.07
C ALA A 133 -4.73 6.64 8.03
N LEU A 134 -5.33 7.82 7.83
CA LEU A 134 -6.47 8.28 8.63
C LEU A 134 -7.66 7.30 8.51
N PRO A 135 -8.45 7.08 9.59
CA PRO A 135 -9.56 6.14 9.59
C PRO A 135 -10.56 6.31 8.44
N GLU A 136 -10.81 7.55 8.02
CA GLU A 136 -11.71 7.91 6.94
C GLU A 136 -11.12 7.67 5.52
N ASN A 137 -9.80 7.53 5.39
CA ASN A 137 -9.11 7.42 4.09
C ASN A 137 -8.48 6.04 3.85
N LYS A 138 -8.27 5.24 4.91
CA LYS A 138 -7.46 4.02 4.82
C LYS A 138 -8.11 2.89 4.04
N PHE A 139 -9.44 2.88 3.90
CA PHE A 139 -10.17 1.82 3.20
C PHE A 139 -10.38 2.16 1.74
N TYR A 140 -10.28 1.15 0.87
CA TYR A 140 -10.55 1.29 -0.54
C TYR A 140 -11.07 -0.01 -1.15
N ARG A 141 -11.73 0.12 -2.32
CA ARG A 141 -12.24 -1.03 -3.06
C ARG A 141 -11.14 -1.58 -3.95
N TYR A 142 -10.77 -2.82 -3.70
CA TYR A 142 -9.72 -3.48 -4.46
C TYR A 142 -10.17 -3.80 -5.89
N ASP A 143 -9.33 -3.42 -6.85
CA ASP A 143 -9.37 -3.89 -8.23
C ASP A 143 -8.00 -4.48 -8.56
N PHE A 144 -7.98 -5.74 -8.99
CA PHE A 144 -6.75 -6.49 -9.20
C PHE A 144 -5.78 -5.81 -10.19
N PHE A 145 -6.29 -5.17 -11.23
CA PHE A 145 -5.46 -4.52 -12.26
C PHE A 145 -5.29 -3.03 -12.04
N TYR A 146 -6.27 -2.36 -11.44
CA TYR A 146 -6.33 -0.90 -11.45
C TYR A 146 -6.23 -0.25 -10.06
N ASP A 147 -6.46 -1.00 -8.99
CA ASP A 147 -6.53 -0.46 -7.63
C ASP A 147 -6.15 -1.50 -6.57
N ASN A 148 -4.84 -1.73 -6.45
CA ASN A 148 -4.19 -2.73 -5.62
C ASN A 148 -2.98 -2.15 -4.87
N CYS A 149 -2.24 -2.98 -4.14
CA CYS A 149 -1.09 -2.53 -3.35
C CYS A 149 0.00 -1.83 -4.18
N SER A 150 0.37 -2.38 -5.33
CA SER A 150 1.42 -1.86 -6.22
C SER A 150 0.97 -0.56 -6.91
N THR A 151 -0.22 -0.55 -7.51
CA THR A 151 -0.78 0.64 -8.15
C THR A 151 -0.99 1.80 -7.17
N ARG A 152 -1.41 1.52 -5.93
CA ARG A 152 -1.54 2.56 -4.89
C ARG A 152 -0.21 3.22 -4.56
N ILE A 153 0.86 2.44 -4.50
CA ILE A 153 2.22 2.95 -4.28
C ILE A 153 2.70 3.74 -5.49
N ARG A 154 2.56 3.21 -6.71
CA ARG A 154 2.85 3.93 -7.96
C ARG A 154 2.15 5.29 -8.00
N ASP A 155 0.86 5.31 -7.69
CA ASP A 155 0.04 6.52 -7.72
C ASP A 155 0.44 7.50 -6.61
N ALA A 156 0.78 7.01 -5.42
CA ALA A 156 1.29 7.85 -4.33
C ALA A 156 2.61 8.53 -4.73
N LEU A 157 3.53 7.78 -5.33
CA LEU A 157 4.80 8.30 -5.84
C LEU A 157 4.53 9.34 -6.95
N GLN A 158 3.72 9.02 -7.95
CA GLN A 158 3.40 9.93 -9.05
C GLN A 158 2.76 11.25 -8.56
N LYS A 159 1.82 11.18 -7.61
CA LYS A 159 1.12 12.35 -7.07
C LYS A 159 2.02 13.27 -6.24
N THR A 160 3.06 12.73 -5.61
CA THR A 160 3.89 13.46 -4.62
C THR A 160 5.24 13.90 -5.18
N ILE A 161 5.76 13.16 -6.15
CA ILE A 161 7.03 13.42 -6.84
C ILE A 161 6.79 14.18 -8.16
N GLY A 162 5.67 13.94 -8.84
CA GLY A 162 5.30 14.61 -10.09
C GLY A 162 6.21 14.22 -11.25
N GLU A 163 6.52 15.19 -12.13
CA GLU A 163 7.30 14.99 -13.37
C GLU A 163 8.75 14.54 -13.14
N SER A 164 9.27 14.67 -11.91
CA SER A 164 10.60 14.16 -11.56
C SER A 164 10.64 12.63 -11.48
N LEU A 165 9.49 11.98 -11.32
CA LEU A 165 9.39 10.51 -11.30
C LEU A 165 9.48 9.98 -12.72
N LYS A 166 10.41 9.05 -12.95
CA LYS A 166 10.57 8.37 -14.23
C LYS A 166 10.40 6.88 -14.01
N PHE A 167 9.41 6.30 -14.69
CA PHE A 167 9.26 4.86 -14.80
C PHE A 167 10.05 4.40 -16.03
N ASN A 168 10.96 3.45 -15.83
CA ASN A 168 11.67 2.82 -16.93
C ASN A 168 10.98 1.49 -17.20
N PRO A 169 10.33 1.32 -18.36
CA PRO A 169 9.64 0.07 -18.66
C PRO A 169 10.64 -1.10 -18.64
N THR A 170 10.25 -2.21 -18.02
CA THR A 170 11.07 -3.42 -17.90
C THR A 170 11.07 -4.25 -19.19
N THR A 171 10.13 -4.01 -20.11
CA THR A 171 10.05 -4.69 -21.39
C THR A 171 9.35 -3.83 -22.45
N ASP A 172 9.81 -3.97 -23.71
CA ASP A 172 9.17 -3.37 -24.89
C ASP A 172 8.14 -4.30 -25.54
N LYS A 173 7.94 -5.51 -25.00
CA LYS A 173 6.95 -6.45 -25.53
C LYS A 173 5.55 -6.07 -25.05
N GLU A 174 4.63 -6.00 -26.00
CA GLU A 174 3.20 -5.88 -25.71
C GLU A 174 2.70 -7.17 -25.05
N LYS A 175 2.06 -7.03 -23.90
CA LYS A 175 1.45 -8.11 -23.12
C LYS A 175 0.04 -7.70 -22.71
N SER A 176 -0.88 -8.63 -22.79
CA SER A 176 -2.18 -8.50 -22.14
C SER A 176 -2.07 -8.66 -20.62
N PHE A 177 -3.12 -8.29 -19.90
CA PHE A 177 -3.19 -8.63 -18.47
C PHE A 177 -3.12 -10.14 -18.22
N ARG A 178 -3.66 -10.97 -19.12
CA ARG A 178 -3.54 -12.43 -19.06
C ARG A 178 -2.08 -12.86 -19.20
N ASP A 179 -1.38 -12.39 -20.24
CA ASP A 179 0.04 -12.73 -20.42
C ASP A 179 0.87 -12.38 -19.17
N LEU A 180 0.57 -11.25 -18.52
CA LEU A 180 1.23 -10.82 -17.29
C LEU A 180 0.87 -11.70 -16.09
N THR A 181 -0.38 -12.15 -15.94
CA THR A 181 -0.76 -13.04 -14.84
C THR A 181 -0.21 -14.46 -15.03
N ASP A 182 -0.22 -14.94 -16.26
CA ASP A 182 0.20 -16.28 -16.66
C ASP A 182 1.69 -16.52 -16.33
N GLU A 183 2.51 -15.47 -16.43
CA GLU A 183 3.94 -15.51 -16.05
C GLU A 183 4.16 -15.95 -14.58
N TYR A 184 3.21 -15.65 -13.70
CA TYR A 184 3.29 -16.02 -12.28
C TYR A 184 2.61 -17.36 -12.00
N LEU A 185 1.52 -17.67 -12.70
CA LEU A 185 0.65 -18.78 -12.35
C LEU A 185 0.89 -20.04 -13.18
N LEU A 186 1.05 -19.97 -14.49
CA LEU A 186 1.23 -21.16 -15.34
C LEU A 186 2.39 -22.09 -14.93
N PRO A 187 3.54 -21.57 -14.42
CA PRO A 187 4.64 -22.44 -14.03
C PRO A 187 4.29 -23.44 -12.92
N THR A 188 3.43 -23.06 -11.97
CA THR A 188 3.19 -23.86 -10.74
C THR A 188 1.74 -23.96 -10.28
N LYS A 189 0.82 -23.15 -10.81
CA LYS A 189 -0.53 -22.88 -10.29
C LYS A 189 -1.60 -22.86 -11.40
N LYS A 190 -1.64 -23.92 -12.21
CA LYS A 190 -2.48 -24.01 -13.42
C LYS A 190 -4.00 -23.99 -13.15
N TRP A 191 -4.43 -24.44 -11.97
CA TRP A 191 -5.86 -24.45 -11.62
C TRP A 191 -6.32 -23.08 -11.12
N GLU A 192 -5.43 -22.39 -10.40
CA GLU A 192 -5.60 -21.01 -9.98
C GLU A 192 -5.65 -20.08 -11.18
N ASP A 193 -4.74 -20.26 -12.13
CA ASP A 193 -4.70 -19.59 -13.42
C ASP A 193 -6.06 -19.69 -14.16
N LEU A 194 -6.52 -20.92 -14.40
CA LEU A 194 -7.84 -21.18 -14.99
C LEU A 194 -8.98 -20.51 -14.20
N GLY A 195 -8.90 -20.53 -12.86
CA GLY A 195 -9.90 -19.92 -12.00
C GLY A 195 -9.96 -18.40 -12.13
N ILE A 196 -8.79 -17.75 -12.21
CA ILE A 196 -8.67 -16.30 -12.45
C ILE A 196 -9.19 -15.95 -13.83
N ASP A 197 -8.80 -16.70 -14.86
CA ASP A 197 -9.24 -16.48 -16.23
C ASP A 197 -10.77 -16.54 -16.38
N VAL A 198 -11.39 -17.55 -15.78
CA VAL A 198 -12.85 -17.70 -15.81
C VAL A 198 -13.54 -16.54 -15.08
N ALA A 199 -12.97 -16.07 -13.97
CA ALA A 199 -13.65 -15.12 -13.11
C ALA A 199 -13.40 -13.65 -13.47
N LEU A 200 -12.22 -13.31 -13.99
CA LEU A 200 -11.90 -11.98 -14.55
C LEU A 200 -12.34 -11.85 -16.02
N GLY A 201 -12.37 -12.97 -16.75
CA GLY A 201 -12.92 -13.09 -18.09
C GLY A 201 -12.18 -12.23 -19.12
N LEU A 202 -12.92 -11.79 -20.15
CA LEU A 202 -12.39 -11.06 -21.32
C LEU A 202 -11.62 -9.77 -21.00
N ARG A 203 -11.70 -9.25 -19.77
CA ARG A 203 -10.92 -8.08 -19.35
C ARG A 203 -9.42 -8.39 -19.30
N THR A 204 -9.04 -9.65 -19.07
CA THR A 204 -7.63 -10.05 -19.02
C THR A 204 -6.97 -10.02 -20.40
N ASP A 205 -7.74 -10.15 -21.50
CA ASP A 205 -7.23 -10.11 -22.87
C ASP A 205 -6.89 -8.69 -23.37
N LYS A 206 -7.18 -7.65 -22.59
CA LYS A 206 -6.81 -6.26 -22.94
C LYS A 206 -5.28 -6.13 -22.91
N ILE A 207 -4.70 -5.60 -23.99
CA ILE A 207 -3.29 -5.18 -24.02
C ILE A 207 -3.06 -4.08 -22.98
N ALA A 208 -2.18 -4.35 -22.03
CA ALA A 208 -1.83 -3.43 -20.98
C ALA A 208 -0.70 -2.50 -21.45
N THR A 209 -0.77 -1.25 -21.05
CA THR A 209 0.34 -0.30 -21.22
C THR A 209 1.45 -0.60 -20.21
N PRO A 210 2.70 -0.15 -20.44
CA PRO A 210 3.75 -0.29 -19.42
C PRO A 210 3.38 0.35 -18.08
N TYR A 211 2.54 1.38 -18.08
CA TYR A 211 2.02 1.97 -16.86
C TYR A 211 1.06 1.03 -16.11
N GLU A 212 0.25 0.28 -16.85
CA GLU A 212 -0.65 -0.72 -16.30
C GLU A 212 0.11 -1.95 -15.79
N TYR A 213 1.28 -2.32 -16.33
CA TYR A 213 2.09 -3.45 -15.85
C TYR A 213 2.44 -3.33 -14.36
N MET A 214 2.59 -2.11 -13.86
CA MET A 214 2.83 -1.79 -12.45
C MET A 214 1.65 -2.12 -11.51
N PHE A 215 0.62 -2.83 -11.99
CA PHE A 215 -0.26 -3.61 -11.12
C PHE A 215 0.50 -4.75 -10.43
N LEU A 216 1.61 -5.19 -11.00
CA LEU A 216 2.56 -6.13 -10.42
C LEU A 216 3.69 -5.40 -9.67
N PRO A 217 4.17 -5.93 -8.53
CA PRO A 217 5.18 -5.31 -7.65
C PRO A 217 6.58 -5.06 -8.23
N ASP A 218 6.94 -5.75 -9.31
CA ASP A 218 8.30 -5.87 -9.86
C ASP A 218 8.46 -5.22 -11.25
N TYR A 219 7.42 -4.53 -11.73
CA TYR A 219 7.39 -3.78 -12.99
C TYR A 219 7.63 -2.27 -12.81
#